data_AF-A0A7K5GZA0-F1
#
_entry.id   AF-A0A7K5GZA0-F1
#
_cell.length_a   1.000
_cell.length_b   1.000
_cell.length_c   1.000
_cell.angle_alpha   90.00
_cell.angle_beta   90.00
_cell.angle_gamma   90.00
#
_symmetry.space_group_name_H-M   'P 1'
#
loop_
_entity.id
_entity.type
_entity.pdbx_description
1 polymer ?
#
loop_
_entity_poly.entity_id
_entity_poly.type
_entity_poly.pdbx_seq_one_letter_code
_entity_poly.pdbx_strand_id
1 'polypeptide(L)'
;MLSARRAALAGLARVGEGALGLGLGLGLGLGPSPGPGRVCGARLLLPPGGVAQPDSQGWKEAVAAAVGALQAGGLVAVPTDTVYGVACLAQDSGAVRSIYSLKGRNGRKPLAICLGDVDHLYRYCHVNVPDELLRDLLPGPVTLVLKRSEELNKDLNPFTSLVGVRIPNHPFVRELARACSGPLALTSANISSQASTLTVSEFQDLWPQLSLIIDGGPIGDIQSPECRLGSTVVDLSVLGKFTIIRAGCALTPTVEILRQKYGLIPESS
;
A
#
# COMPACT_ATOMS: atom_id res chain seq x y z
N MET A 1 -65.63 26.57 -21.20
CA MET A 1 -66.72 25.68 -20.76
C MET A 1 -66.10 24.54 -19.96
N LEU A 2 -66.51 24.45 -18.70
CA LEU A 2 -66.49 23.35 -17.72
C LEU A 2 -65.43 22.24 -17.90
N SER A 3 -64.46 22.08 -17.01
CA SER A 3 -64.56 21.58 -15.62
C SER A 3 -65.16 20.16 -15.52
N ALA A 4 -64.39 19.22 -14.97
CA ALA A 4 -64.91 18.24 -14.00
C ALA A 4 -63.76 17.44 -13.36
N ARG A 5 -63.41 17.83 -12.13
CA ARG A 5 -62.81 16.96 -11.12
C ARG A 5 -63.92 16.06 -10.53
N ARG A 6 -63.64 14.78 -10.31
CA ARG A 6 -64.32 13.85 -9.38
C ARG A 6 -63.20 13.13 -8.61
N ALA A 7 -63.02 13.22 -7.29
CA ALA A 7 -63.88 12.90 -6.13
C ALA A 7 -63.88 11.40 -5.75
N ALA A 8 -63.28 11.08 -4.60
CA ALA A 8 -63.68 10.11 -3.55
C ALA A 8 -62.44 9.78 -2.67
N LEU A 9 -62.31 10.12 -1.37
CA LEU A 9 -63.03 9.78 -0.12
C LEU A 9 -62.92 8.32 0.37
N ALA A 10 -62.65 8.23 1.68
CA ALA A 10 -62.65 7.08 2.61
C ALA A 10 -61.45 6.13 2.53
N GLY A 11 -60.66 5.84 3.58
CA GLY A 11 -60.91 5.91 5.02
C GLY A 11 -61.20 4.50 5.57
N LEU A 12 -60.27 3.95 6.35
CA LEU A 12 -60.51 3.25 7.64
C LEU A 12 -59.33 2.34 8.01
N ALA A 13 -58.72 2.70 9.14
CA ALA A 13 -57.86 1.84 9.94
C ALA A 13 -58.65 0.66 10.53
N ARG A 14 -57.99 -0.48 10.68
CA ARG A 14 -58.36 -1.48 11.69
C ARG A 14 -57.13 -1.94 12.45
N VAL A 15 -57.21 -1.67 13.75
CA VAL A 15 -56.43 -2.22 14.85
C VAL A 15 -56.77 -3.71 14.99
N GLY A 16 -55.76 -4.53 15.24
CA GLY A 16 -55.91 -5.92 15.70
C GLY A 16 -54.99 -6.14 16.89
N GLU A 17 -55.58 -6.16 18.09
CA GLU A 17 -54.95 -6.60 19.33
C GLU A 17 -54.95 -8.13 19.46
N GLY A 18 -53.99 -8.65 20.21
CA GLY A 18 -54.18 -9.83 21.06
C GLY A 18 -53.35 -11.06 20.71
N ALA A 19 -52.31 -11.33 21.51
CA ALA A 19 -52.33 -12.46 22.45
C ALA A 19 -50.97 -12.62 23.15
N LEU A 20 -51.01 -12.59 24.49
CA LEU A 20 -49.97 -12.99 25.42
C LEU A 20 -49.75 -14.51 25.37
N GLY A 21 -48.49 -14.94 25.42
CA GLY A 21 -48.12 -16.34 25.60
C GLY A 21 -46.76 -16.44 26.31
N LEU A 22 -46.80 -16.62 27.63
CA LEU A 22 -45.66 -16.96 28.48
C LEU A 22 -45.27 -18.42 28.25
N GLY A 23 -44.00 -18.67 27.92
CA GLY A 23 -43.42 -20.02 27.81
C GLY A 23 -41.94 -20.00 28.15
N LEU A 24 -41.63 -20.29 29.42
CA LEU A 24 -40.28 -20.57 29.91
C LEU A 24 -39.82 -21.92 29.38
N GLY A 25 -38.75 -21.93 28.58
CA GLY A 25 -38.09 -23.14 28.10
C GLY A 25 -36.57 -22.95 28.14
N LEU A 26 -35.93 -23.52 29.17
CA LEU A 26 -34.48 -23.65 29.30
C LEU A 26 -33.97 -24.63 28.22
N GLY A 27 -33.39 -24.09 27.15
CA GLY A 27 -32.66 -24.83 26.13
C GLY A 27 -31.19 -24.43 26.13
N LEU A 28 -30.31 -25.35 26.51
CA LEU A 28 -28.86 -25.24 26.40
C LEU A 28 -28.47 -25.15 24.92
N GLY A 29 -28.38 -23.93 24.41
CA GLY A 29 -27.90 -23.63 23.06
C GLY A 29 -26.38 -23.60 23.02
N LEU A 30 -25.79 -24.58 22.32
CA LEU A 30 -24.44 -24.50 21.79
C LEU A 30 -24.31 -23.18 21.00
N GLY A 31 -23.40 -22.31 21.44
CA GLY A 31 -23.19 -21.01 20.84
C GLY A 31 -22.82 -21.13 19.35
N PRO A 32 -23.30 -20.22 18.50
CA PRO A 32 -22.97 -20.25 17.08
C PRO A 32 -21.47 -19.98 16.90
N SER A 33 -20.81 -20.83 16.09
CA SER A 33 -19.48 -20.58 15.53
C SER A 33 -19.40 -19.17 14.94
N PRO A 34 -18.23 -18.49 15.02
CA PRO A 34 -18.06 -17.23 14.34
C PRO A 34 -18.09 -17.48 12.83
N GLY A 35 -19.21 -17.14 12.19
CA GLY A 35 -19.28 -16.97 10.73
C GLY A 35 -18.41 -15.79 10.29
N PRO A 36 -18.09 -15.65 8.99
CA PRO A 36 -17.22 -14.61 8.50
C PRO A 36 -17.92 -13.25 8.61
N GLY A 37 -17.70 -12.58 9.74
CA GLY A 37 -18.26 -11.27 10.04
C GLY A 37 -17.50 -10.19 9.30
N ARG A 38 -18.19 -9.54 8.36
CA ARG A 38 -17.96 -8.19 7.81
C ARG A 38 -16.64 -7.52 8.22
N VAL A 39 -15.73 -7.36 7.26
CA VAL A 39 -14.68 -6.34 7.37
C VAL A 39 -15.34 -4.98 7.11
N CYS A 40 -15.51 -4.21 8.18
CA CYS A 40 -15.97 -2.83 8.17
C CYS A 40 -14.89 -1.95 7.52
N GLY A 41 -15.33 -0.90 6.80
CA GLY A 41 -14.52 -0.12 5.87
C GLY A 41 -13.21 0.45 6.43
N ALA A 42 -12.29 0.78 5.53
CA ALA A 42 -10.97 1.32 5.85
C ALA A 42 -11.04 2.39 6.94
N ARG A 43 -10.33 2.14 8.05
CA ARG A 43 -10.18 3.12 9.12
C ARG A 43 -9.07 4.09 8.72
N LEU A 44 -9.39 5.38 8.70
CA LEU A 44 -8.41 6.45 8.55
C LEU A 44 -7.77 6.70 9.91
N LEU A 45 -6.46 6.52 10.03
CA LEU A 45 -5.72 6.94 11.22
C LEU A 45 -4.93 8.19 10.91
N LEU A 46 -5.18 9.22 11.72
CA LEU A 46 -4.41 10.46 11.77
C LEU A 46 -3.44 10.39 12.95
N PRO A 47 -2.15 10.70 12.78
CA PRO A 47 -1.41 11.32 13.87
C PRO A 47 -1.93 12.76 14.03
N PRO A 48 -2.29 13.22 15.26
CA PRO A 48 -2.64 14.61 15.48
C PRO A 48 -1.46 15.52 15.07
N GLY A 49 -1.67 16.42 14.12
CA GLY A 49 -0.70 17.46 13.77
C GLY A 49 0.13 17.25 12.49
N GLY A 50 -0.28 16.37 11.56
CA GLY A 50 0.26 16.30 10.18
C GLY A 50 1.78 16.10 10.09
N VAL A 51 2.23 14.86 9.88
CA VAL A 51 3.66 14.47 9.67
C VAL A 51 4.63 14.85 10.81
N ALA A 52 4.26 15.72 11.75
CA ALA A 52 5.17 16.26 12.74
C ALA A 52 5.13 15.46 14.04
N GLN A 53 6.29 14.87 14.35
CA GLN A 53 6.72 14.25 15.63
C GLN A 53 6.58 12.71 15.66
N PRO A 54 7.61 11.98 15.17
CA PRO A 54 7.76 10.52 15.31
C PRO A 54 7.64 9.99 16.74
N ASP A 55 7.80 10.85 17.73
CA ASP A 55 7.75 10.47 19.15
C ASP A 55 6.38 10.66 19.80
N SER A 56 5.41 11.22 19.08
CA SER A 56 4.07 11.44 19.61
C SER A 56 3.34 10.12 19.88
N GLN A 57 2.46 10.12 20.88
CA GLN A 57 1.66 8.94 21.23
C GLN A 57 0.80 8.47 20.02
N GLY A 58 0.19 9.42 19.30
CA GLY A 58 -0.62 9.10 18.12
C GLY A 58 0.18 8.50 16.96
N TRP A 59 1.46 8.87 16.82
CA TRP A 59 2.35 8.23 15.84
C TRP A 59 2.59 6.76 16.16
N LYS A 60 2.97 6.46 17.41
CA LYS A 60 3.22 5.09 17.88
C LYS A 60 1.98 4.21 17.74
N GLU A 61 0.81 4.76 18.06
CA GLU A 61 -0.48 4.08 17.89
C GLU A 61 -0.79 3.81 16.41
N ALA A 62 -0.53 4.76 15.52
CA ALA A 62 -0.72 4.59 14.08
C ALA A 62 0.21 3.51 13.51
N VAL A 63 1.49 3.50 13.91
CA VAL A 63 2.45 2.45 13.51
C VAL A 63 1.98 1.09 14.06
N ALA A 64 1.65 1.00 15.35
CA ALA A 64 1.19 -0.26 15.95
C ALA A 64 -0.08 -0.81 15.27
N ALA A 65 -1.04 0.06 14.95
CA ALA A 65 -2.25 -0.33 14.23
C ALA A 65 -1.95 -0.82 12.80
N ALA A 66 -1.03 -0.14 12.09
CA ALA A 66 -0.60 -0.56 10.76
C ALA A 66 0.14 -1.90 10.79
N VAL A 67 1.04 -2.11 11.76
CA VAL A 67 1.71 -3.41 11.96
C VAL A 67 0.69 -4.51 12.23
N GLY A 68 -0.27 -4.27 13.12
CA GLY A 68 -1.33 -5.25 13.42
C GLY A 68 -2.18 -5.60 12.19
N ALA A 69 -2.55 -4.60 11.39
CA ALA A 69 -3.31 -4.81 10.14
C ALA A 69 -2.50 -5.63 9.13
N LEU A 70 -1.21 -5.34 8.96
CA LEU A 70 -0.31 -6.07 8.07
C LEU A 70 -0.09 -7.52 8.53
N GLN A 71 0.11 -7.73 9.83
CA GLN A 71 0.26 -9.06 10.44
C GLN A 71 -1.00 -9.92 10.34
N ALA A 72 -2.18 -9.29 10.28
CA ALA A 72 -3.45 -9.97 10.02
C ALA A 72 -3.68 -10.30 8.53
N GLY A 73 -2.68 -10.11 7.66
CA GLY A 73 -2.78 -10.34 6.21
C GLY A 73 -3.51 -9.23 5.46
N GLY A 74 -3.74 -8.08 6.11
CA GLY A 74 -4.44 -6.93 5.55
C GLY A 74 -3.61 -6.09 4.59
N LEU A 75 -4.30 -5.22 3.85
CA LEU A 75 -3.69 -4.23 2.96
C LEU A 75 -3.76 -2.84 3.62
N VAL A 76 -2.64 -2.13 3.67
CA VAL A 76 -2.54 -0.82 4.31
C VAL A 76 -2.10 0.22 3.30
N ALA A 77 -2.86 1.31 3.14
CA ALA A 77 -2.41 2.46 2.38
C ALA A 77 -1.51 3.36 3.25
N VAL A 78 -0.37 3.77 2.69
CA VAL A 78 0.66 4.54 3.40
C VAL A 78 1.16 5.70 2.55
N PRO A 79 1.49 6.85 3.18
CA PRO A 79 2.20 7.93 2.50
C PRO A 79 3.66 7.51 2.22
N THR A 80 4.21 7.99 1.12
CA THR A 80 5.65 7.86 0.81
C THR A 80 6.23 9.23 0.46
N ASP A 81 7.51 9.27 0.14
CA ASP A 81 8.23 10.44 -0.35
C ASP A 81 7.94 10.78 -1.83
N THR A 82 7.13 9.97 -2.53
CA THR A 82 6.77 10.19 -3.94
C THR A 82 5.26 10.23 -4.15
N VAL A 83 4.57 9.13 -3.85
CA VAL A 83 3.12 8.96 -4.06
C VAL A 83 2.54 8.07 -2.98
N TYR A 84 1.22 8.06 -2.78
CA TYR A 84 0.61 7.08 -1.88
C TYR A 84 0.83 5.65 -2.39
N GLY A 85 1.09 4.73 -1.46
CA GLY A 85 1.31 3.32 -1.74
C GLY A 85 0.31 2.45 -1.01
N VAL A 86 0.07 1.24 -1.52
CA VAL A 86 -0.58 0.14 -0.81
C VAL A 86 0.49 -0.89 -0.48
N ALA A 87 0.53 -1.27 0.79
CA ALA A 87 1.50 -2.19 1.37
C ALA A 87 0.82 -3.44 1.94
N CYS A 88 1.53 -4.56 1.87
CA CYS A 88 1.22 -5.79 2.59
C CYS A 88 2.52 -6.47 3.02
N LEU A 89 2.47 -7.49 3.91
CA LEU A 89 3.67 -8.28 4.21
C LEU A 89 4.09 -9.08 2.97
N ALA A 90 5.32 -8.87 2.50
CA ALA A 90 5.85 -9.58 1.33
C ALA A 90 5.96 -11.10 1.56
N GLN A 91 6.13 -11.52 2.81
CA GLN A 91 6.23 -12.93 3.19
C GLN A 91 4.88 -13.63 3.34
N ASP A 92 3.77 -12.87 3.34
CA ASP A 92 2.43 -13.45 3.40
C ASP A 92 1.87 -13.64 1.99
N SER A 93 1.84 -14.88 1.52
CA SER A 93 1.29 -15.24 0.21
C SER A 93 -0.19 -14.88 0.05
N GLY A 94 -0.98 -14.91 1.12
CA GLY A 94 -2.38 -14.48 1.10
C GLY A 94 -2.49 -12.99 0.82
N ALA A 95 -1.73 -12.18 1.56
CA ALA A 95 -1.70 -10.73 1.39
C ALA A 95 -1.14 -10.32 0.01
N VAL A 96 -0.10 -11.02 -0.47
CA VAL A 96 0.46 -10.83 -1.82
C VAL A 96 -0.58 -11.16 -2.91
N ARG A 97 -1.39 -12.21 -2.74
CA ARG A 97 -2.51 -12.46 -3.67
C ARG A 97 -3.53 -11.33 -3.62
N SER A 98 -3.90 -10.86 -2.42
CA SER A 98 -4.85 -9.76 -2.25
C SER A 98 -4.39 -8.47 -2.94
N ILE A 99 -3.11 -8.11 -2.85
CA ILE A 99 -2.60 -6.90 -3.51
C ILE A 99 -2.57 -7.04 -5.04
N TYR A 100 -2.32 -8.25 -5.56
CA TYR A 100 -2.42 -8.54 -7.00
C TYR A 100 -3.87 -8.43 -7.48
N SER A 101 -4.81 -9.01 -6.74
CA SER A 101 -6.25 -8.91 -7.01
C SER A 101 -6.74 -7.47 -6.99
N LEU A 102 -6.34 -6.67 -5.98
CA LEU A 102 -6.64 -5.24 -5.87
C LEU A 102 -6.24 -4.47 -7.13
N LYS A 103 -5.08 -4.80 -7.70
CA LYS A 103 -4.53 -4.11 -8.87
C LYS A 103 -5.02 -4.69 -10.21
N GLY A 104 -5.85 -5.74 -10.20
CA GLY A 104 -6.25 -6.47 -11.40
C GLY A 104 -5.05 -7.09 -12.12
N ARG A 105 -4.03 -7.54 -11.37
CA ARG A 105 -2.79 -8.11 -11.90
C ARG A 105 -2.74 -9.61 -11.63
N ASN A 106 -2.26 -10.39 -12.58
CA ASN A 106 -2.02 -11.83 -12.40
C ASN A 106 -0.54 -12.11 -12.12
N GLY A 107 0.11 -11.34 -11.24
CA GLY A 107 1.55 -11.49 -10.94
C GLY A 107 2.53 -11.06 -12.05
N ARG A 108 2.05 -10.80 -13.28
CA ARG A 108 2.90 -10.42 -14.44
C ARG A 108 3.64 -9.10 -14.28
N LYS A 109 3.07 -8.15 -13.53
CA LYS A 109 3.73 -6.87 -13.22
C LYS A 109 4.34 -6.99 -11.82
N PRO A 110 5.68 -7.03 -11.69
CA PRO A 110 6.32 -7.19 -10.40
C PRO A 110 5.95 -6.06 -9.42
N LEU A 111 5.95 -6.41 -8.14
CA LEU A 111 5.87 -5.50 -7.00
C LEU A 111 7.30 -5.19 -6.53
N ALA A 112 7.49 -3.98 -6.00
CA ALA A 112 8.71 -3.68 -5.26
C ALA A 112 8.54 -4.14 -3.81
N ILE A 113 9.63 -4.49 -3.14
CA ILE A 113 9.68 -4.57 -1.68
C ILE A 113 10.11 -3.23 -1.10
N CYS A 114 9.59 -2.91 0.07
CA CYS A 114 9.92 -1.75 0.86
C CYS A 114 10.61 -2.20 2.16
N LEU A 115 11.76 -1.59 2.45
CA LEU A 115 12.56 -1.83 3.64
C LEU A 115 12.71 -0.54 4.45
N GLY A 116 13.04 -0.66 5.74
CA GLY A 116 13.30 0.49 6.61
C GLY A 116 14.71 1.07 6.47
N ASP A 117 15.68 0.20 6.22
CA ASP A 117 17.12 0.50 6.22
C ASP A 117 17.86 -0.28 5.13
N VAL A 118 18.95 0.31 4.64
CA VAL A 118 19.76 -0.22 3.53
C VAL A 118 20.37 -1.58 3.90
N ASP A 119 20.77 -1.76 5.15
CA ASP A 119 21.45 -2.98 5.60
C ASP A 119 20.55 -4.24 5.48
N HIS A 120 19.22 -4.08 5.53
CA HIS A 120 18.29 -5.19 5.32
C HIS A 120 18.24 -5.69 3.87
N LEU A 121 18.74 -4.90 2.92
CA LEU A 121 18.72 -5.24 1.51
C LEU A 121 19.51 -6.52 1.22
N TYR A 122 20.66 -6.71 1.88
CA TYR A 122 21.55 -7.86 1.72
C TYR A 122 20.91 -9.20 2.11
N ARG A 123 19.87 -9.18 2.95
CA ARG A 123 19.10 -10.38 3.31
C ARG A 123 18.21 -10.84 2.16
N TYR A 124 17.61 -9.90 1.44
CA TYR A 124 16.58 -10.18 0.44
C TYR A 124 17.08 -10.12 -1.01
N CYS A 125 18.28 -9.60 -1.25
CA CYS A 125 18.84 -9.41 -2.58
C CYS A 125 20.33 -9.77 -2.63
N HIS A 126 20.77 -10.22 -3.80
CA HIS A 126 22.18 -10.28 -4.13
C HIS A 126 22.65 -8.90 -4.60
N VAL A 127 23.57 -8.31 -3.83
CA VAL A 127 24.09 -6.96 -4.06
C VAL A 127 25.44 -7.04 -4.74
N ASN A 128 25.51 -6.56 -5.98
CA ASN A 128 26.74 -6.55 -6.79
C ASN A 128 27.23 -5.12 -7.08
N VAL A 129 26.84 -4.15 -6.23
CA VAL A 129 27.22 -2.74 -6.32
C VAL A 129 27.86 -2.28 -5.01
N PRO A 130 28.67 -1.21 -5.01
CA PRO A 130 29.24 -0.65 -3.78
C PRO A 130 28.14 -0.22 -2.79
N ASP A 131 28.39 -0.39 -1.48
CA ASP A 131 27.46 0.01 -0.42
C ASP A 131 27.18 1.52 -0.44
N GLU A 132 28.19 2.32 -0.79
CA GLU A 132 28.07 3.76 -0.92
C GLU A 132 27.06 4.14 -2.03
N LEU A 133 26.99 3.36 -3.12
CA LEU A 133 26.02 3.59 -4.18
C LEU A 133 24.60 3.37 -3.67
N LEU A 134 24.39 2.34 -2.85
CA LEU A 134 23.09 2.10 -2.24
C LEU A 134 22.69 3.27 -1.33
N ARG A 135 23.63 3.77 -0.50
CA ARG A 135 23.38 4.89 0.44
C ARG A 135 23.20 6.24 -0.25
N ASP A 136 23.79 6.43 -1.42
CA ASP A 136 23.56 7.61 -2.25
C ASP A 136 22.15 7.62 -2.87
N LEU A 137 21.59 6.45 -3.19
CA LEU A 137 20.29 6.32 -3.84
C LEU A 137 19.14 6.05 -2.85
N LEU A 138 19.43 5.54 -1.66
CA LEU A 138 18.48 5.11 -0.64
C LEU A 138 18.91 5.59 0.76
N PRO A 139 17.97 6.05 1.62
CA PRO A 139 16.55 6.28 1.36
C PRO A 139 16.31 7.42 0.36
N GLY A 140 15.32 7.29 -0.52
CA GLY A 140 15.02 8.35 -1.48
C GLY A 140 14.19 7.90 -2.68
N PRO A 141 13.91 8.79 -3.66
CA PRO A 141 13.06 8.61 -4.84
C PRO A 141 13.55 7.64 -5.93
N VAL A 142 14.42 6.66 -5.59
CA VAL A 142 14.85 5.57 -6.47
C VAL A 142 14.37 4.17 -6.04
N THR A 143 14.04 3.31 -7.00
CA THR A 143 13.78 1.87 -6.81
C THR A 143 14.85 1.07 -7.53
N LEU A 144 15.59 0.25 -6.78
CA LEU A 144 16.71 -0.54 -7.31
C LEU A 144 16.20 -1.93 -7.68
N VAL A 145 16.31 -2.31 -8.95
CA VAL A 145 16.01 -3.68 -9.38
C VAL A 145 17.29 -4.50 -9.28
N LEU A 146 17.21 -5.55 -8.46
CA LEU A 146 18.33 -6.42 -8.12
C LEU A 146 17.90 -7.88 -8.23
N LYS A 147 18.88 -8.78 -8.28
CA LYS A 147 18.60 -10.21 -8.20
C LYS A 147 18.12 -10.55 -6.79
N ARG A 148 16.96 -11.20 -6.68
CA ARG A 148 16.39 -11.60 -5.39
C ARG A 148 17.16 -12.76 -4.75
N SER A 149 17.15 -12.84 -3.43
CA SER A 149 17.59 -14.04 -2.69
C SER A 149 16.46 -15.08 -2.59
N GLU A 150 16.81 -16.28 -2.13
CA GLU A 150 15.86 -17.38 -1.89
C GLU A 150 14.96 -17.14 -0.66
N GLU A 151 15.32 -16.18 0.20
CA GLU A 151 14.57 -15.87 1.42
C GLU A 151 13.25 -15.12 1.14
N LEU A 152 13.15 -14.43 0.01
CA LEU A 152 11.90 -13.78 -0.39
C LEU A 152 10.86 -14.83 -0.81
N ASN A 153 9.64 -14.71 -0.30
CA ASN A 153 8.48 -15.51 -0.69
C ASN A 153 8.36 -15.71 -2.21
N LYS A 154 8.31 -16.96 -2.65
CA LYS A 154 8.23 -17.34 -4.08
C LYS A 154 6.93 -16.86 -4.76
N ASP A 155 5.87 -16.62 -4.00
CA ASP A 155 4.61 -16.08 -4.53
C ASP A 155 4.69 -14.57 -4.81
N LEU A 156 5.66 -13.87 -4.23
CA LEU A 156 5.99 -12.51 -4.62
C LEU A 156 6.77 -12.55 -5.93
N ASN A 157 6.24 -11.93 -6.99
CA ASN A 157 6.89 -11.87 -8.31
C ASN A 157 7.30 -13.24 -8.89
N PRO A 158 6.35 -14.18 -9.07
CA PRO A 158 6.65 -15.59 -9.36
C PRO A 158 7.29 -15.82 -10.75
N PHE A 159 7.29 -14.81 -11.63
CA PHE A 159 7.76 -14.92 -13.01
C PHE A 159 9.11 -14.23 -13.26
N THR A 160 9.82 -13.81 -12.21
CA THR A 160 11.11 -13.14 -12.36
C THR A 160 12.05 -13.46 -11.19
N SER A 161 13.34 -13.55 -11.50
CA SER A 161 14.43 -13.63 -10.52
C SER A 161 14.90 -12.25 -10.04
N LEU A 162 14.25 -11.18 -10.49
CA LEU A 162 14.53 -9.81 -10.09
C LEU A 162 13.46 -9.28 -9.13
N VAL A 163 13.86 -8.38 -8.26
CA VAL A 163 12.97 -7.67 -7.34
C VAL A 163 13.36 -6.20 -7.28
N GLY A 164 12.36 -5.31 -7.35
CA GLY A 164 12.57 -3.89 -7.06
C GLY A 164 12.66 -3.69 -5.56
N VAL A 165 13.65 -2.95 -5.07
CA VAL A 165 13.82 -2.59 -3.67
C VAL A 165 13.68 -1.09 -3.52
N ARG A 166 12.90 -0.70 -2.53
CA ARG A 166 12.53 0.67 -2.24
C ARG A 166 12.77 0.97 -0.77
N ILE A 167 13.39 2.09 -0.46
CA ILE A 167 13.46 2.64 0.90
C ILE A 167 13.00 4.09 0.77
N PRO A 168 11.68 4.36 0.94
CA PRO A 168 11.16 5.72 0.81
C PRO A 168 11.79 6.62 1.85
N ASN A 169 12.15 7.86 1.50
CA ASN A 169 12.57 8.86 2.47
C ASN A 169 11.36 9.49 3.20
N HIS A 170 10.52 8.65 3.80
CA HIS A 170 9.36 9.08 4.57
C HIS A 170 9.40 8.41 5.96
N PRO A 171 9.42 9.17 7.08
CA PRO A 171 9.64 8.60 8.40
C PRO A 171 8.65 7.49 8.77
N PHE A 172 7.36 7.69 8.46
CA PHE A 172 6.31 6.72 8.80
C PHE A 172 6.52 5.34 8.16
N VAL A 173 6.69 5.28 6.83
CA VAL A 173 6.83 4.00 6.13
C VAL A 173 8.15 3.31 6.48
N ARG A 174 9.22 4.08 6.77
CA ARG A 174 10.48 3.50 7.26
C ARG A 174 10.31 2.86 8.62
N GLU A 175 9.66 3.54 9.55
CA GLU A 175 9.38 2.98 10.88
C GLU A 175 8.44 1.79 10.82
N LEU A 176 7.38 1.86 10.02
CA LEU A 176 6.48 0.74 9.77
C LEU A 176 7.24 -0.47 9.23
N ALA A 177 8.12 -0.28 8.24
CA ALA A 177 8.93 -1.35 7.67
C ALA A 177 9.93 -1.94 8.67
N ARG A 178 10.48 -1.14 9.60
CA ARG A 178 11.33 -1.63 10.70
C ARG A 178 10.56 -2.44 11.73
N ALA A 179 9.32 -2.03 12.02
CA ALA A 179 8.48 -2.66 13.02
C ALA A 179 7.86 -3.99 12.55
N CYS A 180 7.86 -4.25 11.23
CA CYS A 180 7.38 -5.50 10.67
C CYS A 180 8.45 -6.61 10.70
N SER A 181 8.01 -7.86 10.75
CA SER A 181 8.89 -9.05 10.79
C SER A 181 9.59 -9.37 9.46
N GLY A 182 9.27 -8.64 8.39
CA GLY A 182 9.79 -8.88 7.04
C GLY A 182 9.58 -7.66 6.13
N PRO A 183 9.96 -7.77 4.84
CA PRO A 183 9.76 -6.69 3.88
C PRO A 183 8.28 -6.44 3.66
N LEU A 184 7.93 -5.20 3.33
CA LEU A 184 6.60 -4.89 2.83
C LEU A 184 6.61 -5.02 1.31
N ALA A 185 5.63 -5.69 0.70
CA ALA A 185 5.40 -5.52 -0.73
C ALA A 185 4.64 -4.21 -0.95
N LEU A 186 5.14 -3.35 -1.84
CA LEU A 186 4.65 -1.99 -2.04
C LEU A 186 4.36 -1.71 -3.52
N THR A 187 3.20 -1.12 -3.81
CA THR A 187 2.82 -0.57 -5.11
C THR A 187 2.11 0.76 -4.91
N SER A 188 2.06 1.61 -5.94
CA SER A 188 1.26 2.84 -5.91
C SER A 188 -0.23 2.57 -5.63
N ALA A 189 -0.86 3.45 -4.86
CA ALA A 189 -2.27 3.42 -4.47
C ALA A 189 -3.17 4.04 -5.54
N ASN A 190 -3.18 3.44 -6.74
CA ASN A 190 -4.04 3.81 -7.85
C ASN A 190 -4.69 2.55 -8.45
N ILE A 191 -5.84 2.66 -9.11
CA ILE A 191 -6.27 1.59 -10.01
C ILE A 191 -5.24 1.51 -11.15
N SER A 192 -4.94 0.31 -11.66
CA SER A 192 -4.00 0.17 -12.79
C SER A 192 -4.38 1.15 -13.90
N SER A 193 -3.38 1.76 -14.55
CA SER A 193 -3.52 2.79 -15.60
C SER A 193 -4.12 4.15 -15.21
N GLN A 194 -4.46 4.39 -13.94
CA GLN A 194 -4.81 5.74 -13.46
C GLN A 194 -3.58 6.52 -12.97
N ALA A 195 -3.73 7.86 -12.88
CA ALA A 195 -2.71 8.76 -12.37
C ALA A 195 -2.25 8.36 -10.95
N SER A 196 -1.00 8.70 -10.63
CA SER A 196 -0.49 8.54 -9.26
C SER A 196 -1.27 9.40 -8.28
N THR A 197 -1.42 8.90 -7.06
CA THR A 197 -2.22 9.54 -6.02
C THR A 197 -1.35 10.26 -4.99
N LEU A 198 -1.71 11.51 -4.71
CA LEU A 198 -1.00 12.43 -3.82
C LEU A 198 -1.81 12.73 -2.55
N THR A 199 -3.09 12.39 -2.52
CA THR A 199 -3.96 12.51 -1.35
C THR A 199 -4.78 11.24 -1.14
N VAL A 200 -5.27 11.01 0.09
CA VAL A 200 -6.14 9.87 0.39
C VAL A 200 -7.45 9.86 -0.39
N SER A 201 -7.95 11.06 -0.72
CA SER A 201 -9.20 11.23 -1.47
C SER A 201 -9.10 10.77 -2.93
N GLU A 202 -7.90 10.73 -3.53
CA GLU A 202 -7.70 10.32 -4.92
C GLU A 202 -7.79 8.80 -5.14
N PHE A 203 -7.85 7.99 -4.08
CA PHE A 203 -7.98 6.53 -4.18
C PHE A 203 -9.13 5.94 -3.34
N GLN A 204 -10.20 6.72 -3.15
CA GLN A 204 -11.41 6.28 -2.43
C GLN A 204 -12.00 4.96 -2.93
N ASP A 205 -11.89 4.69 -4.23
CA ASP A 205 -12.36 3.45 -4.84
C ASP A 205 -11.64 2.19 -4.32
N LEU A 206 -10.42 2.34 -3.78
CA LEU A 206 -9.66 1.24 -3.21
C LEU A 206 -10.02 0.98 -1.74
N TRP A 207 -10.62 1.95 -1.04
CA TRP A 207 -10.87 1.89 0.40
C TRP A 207 -11.66 0.65 0.87
N PRO A 208 -12.69 0.14 0.14
CA PRO A 208 -13.40 -1.06 0.56
C PRO A 208 -12.53 -2.32 0.65
N GLN A 209 -11.36 -2.31 -0.01
CA GLN A 209 -10.41 -3.43 -0.04
C GLN A 209 -9.20 -3.21 0.88
N LEU A 210 -9.10 -2.05 1.53
CA LEU A 210 -8.01 -1.71 2.44
C LEU A 210 -8.46 -1.92 3.88
N SER A 211 -7.59 -2.53 4.68
CA SER A 211 -7.80 -2.72 6.11
C SER A 211 -7.56 -1.43 6.89
N LEU A 212 -6.64 -0.59 6.40
CA LEU A 212 -6.24 0.64 7.07
C LEU A 212 -5.71 1.66 6.04
N ILE A 213 -5.97 2.94 6.29
CA ILE A 213 -5.38 4.06 5.54
C ILE A 213 -4.69 4.97 6.54
N ILE A 214 -3.41 5.22 6.29
CA ILE A 214 -2.63 6.22 7.02
C ILE A 214 -2.69 7.52 6.22
N ASP A 215 -3.32 8.55 6.77
CA ASP A 215 -3.35 9.86 6.13
C ASP A 215 -2.16 10.70 6.60
N GLY A 216 -1.16 10.80 5.73
CA GLY A 216 0.01 11.66 5.93
C GLY A 216 -0.19 13.08 5.39
N GLY A 217 -1.40 13.44 4.93
CA GLY A 217 -1.66 14.67 4.20
C GLY A 217 -1.24 14.59 2.73
N PRO A 218 -1.31 15.74 2.01
CA PRO A 218 -0.89 15.82 0.62
C PRO A 218 0.61 15.58 0.43
N ILE A 219 0.97 14.80 -0.58
CA ILE A 219 2.36 14.59 -1.00
C ILE A 219 2.70 15.58 -2.11
N GLY A 220 3.59 16.53 -1.81
CA GLY A 220 4.03 17.55 -2.77
C GLY A 220 2.92 18.54 -3.17
N ASP A 221 3.13 19.23 -4.29
CA ASP A 221 2.12 20.09 -4.89
C ASP A 221 1.15 19.26 -5.74
N ILE A 222 -0.10 19.16 -5.28
CA ILE A 222 -1.16 18.38 -5.94
C ILE A 222 -1.50 18.85 -7.36
N GLN A 223 -1.14 20.08 -7.71
CA GLN A 223 -1.35 20.67 -9.03
C GLN A 223 -0.16 20.45 -9.98
N SER A 224 1.01 20.09 -9.46
CA SER A 224 2.23 19.84 -10.25
C SER A 224 2.20 18.43 -10.86
N PRO A 225 2.26 18.29 -12.20
CA PRO A 225 2.42 16.99 -12.85
C PRO A 225 3.71 16.27 -12.45
N GLU A 226 4.77 17.02 -12.13
CA GLU A 226 6.07 16.49 -11.71
C GLU A 226 5.97 15.74 -10.37
N CYS A 227 5.13 16.23 -9.44
CA CYS A 227 4.87 15.55 -8.16
C CYS A 227 4.14 14.21 -8.34
N ARG A 228 3.45 14.00 -9.47
CA ARG A 228 2.77 12.73 -9.79
C ARG A 228 3.71 11.70 -10.40
N LEU A 229 4.97 12.06 -10.68
CA LEU A 229 6.00 11.11 -11.07
C LEU A 229 6.34 10.21 -9.89
N GLY A 230 6.21 8.90 -10.09
CA GLY A 230 6.70 7.94 -9.11
C GLY A 230 8.22 7.92 -9.04
N SER A 231 8.74 7.02 -8.21
CA SER A 231 10.18 6.75 -8.14
C SER A 231 10.79 6.40 -9.49
N THR A 232 12.05 6.80 -9.70
CA THR A 232 12.87 6.30 -10.80
C THR A 232 13.18 4.84 -10.55
N VAL A 233 12.98 3.98 -11.55
CA VAL A 233 13.27 2.54 -11.44
C VAL A 233 14.51 2.24 -12.28
N VAL A 234 15.56 1.77 -11.62
CA VAL A 234 16.83 1.43 -12.24
C VAL A 234 17.16 -0.03 -12.01
N ASP A 235 17.51 -0.74 -13.08
CA ASP A 235 18.09 -2.08 -13.03
C ASP A 235 19.59 -1.99 -12.77
N LEU A 236 20.04 -2.68 -11.73
CA LEU A 236 21.44 -2.84 -11.34
C LEU A 236 21.81 -4.33 -11.20
N SER A 237 21.03 -5.22 -11.81
CA SER A 237 21.23 -6.67 -11.73
C SER A 237 22.46 -7.16 -12.51
N VAL A 238 22.90 -6.39 -13.52
CA VAL A 238 24.09 -6.67 -14.34
C VAL A 238 25.28 -5.89 -13.80
N LEU A 239 26.35 -6.60 -13.47
CA LEU A 239 27.58 -6.00 -12.92
C LEU A 239 28.15 -4.94 -13.87
N GLY A 240 28.45 -3.76 -13.32
CA GLY A 240 29.06 -2.64 -14.07
C GLY A 240 28.12 -1.90 -15.02
N LYS A 241 26.84 -2.28 -15.08
CA LYS A 241 25.85 -1.66 -15.95
C LYS A 241 24.61 -1.18 -15.20
N PHE A 242 23.82 -0.33 -15.86
CA PHE A 242 22.49 0.02 -15.40
C PHE A 242 21.50 0.22 -16.54
N THR A 243 20.21 0.01 -16.27
CA THR A 243 19.11 0.27 -17.22
C THR A 243 18.01 1.06 -16.52
N ILE A 244 17.57 2.18 -17.11
CA ILE A 244 16.40 2.90 -16.61
C ILE A 244 15.15 2.17 -17.11
N ILE A 245 14.50 1.40 -16.23
CA ILE A 245 13.24 0.71 -16.53
C ILE A 245 12.08 1.72 -16.58
N ARG A 246 12.12 2.72 -15.70
CA ARG A 246 11.10 3.77 -15.65
C ARG A 246 11.71 5.10 -15.22
N ALA A 247 11.51 6.12 -16.03
CA ALA A 247 11.76 7.51 -15.66
C ALA A 247 10.81 7.94 -14.52
N GLY A 248 11.36 8.48 -13.45
CA GLY A 248 10.62 9.04 -12.32
C GLY A 248 11.16 10.40 -11.92
N CYS A 249 10.71 10.91 -10.77
CA CYS A 249 11.08 12.24 -10.29
C CYS A 249 12.59 12.42 -10.02
N ALA A 250 13.35 11.33 -9.89
CA ALA A 250 14.79 11.34 -9.62
C ALA A 250 15.65 10.93 -10.80
N LEU A 251 15.13 10.94 -12.05
CA LEU A 251 15.84 10.40 -13.21
C LEU A 251 17.23 11.02 -13.38
N THR A 252 17.29 12.34 -13.53
CA THR A 252 18.54 13.08 -13.77
C THR A 252 19.57 12.83 -12.67
N PRO A 253 19.30 13.08 -11.37
CA PRO A 253 20.29 12.85 -10.33
C PRO A 253 20.71 11.38 -10.22
N THR A 254 19.80 10.42 -10.47
CA THR A 254 20.14 9.00 -10.48
C THR A 254 21.15 8.69 -11.57
N VAL A 255 20.92 9.14 -12.81
CA VAL A 255 21.83 8.88 -13.94
C VAL A 255 23.19 9.55 -13.73
N GLU A 256 23.22 10.76 -13.16
CA GLU A 256 24.45 11.46 -12.82
C GLU A 256 25.28 10.68 -11.80
N ILE A 257 24.68 10.24 -10.69
CA ILE A 257 25.36 9.41 -9.68
C ILE A 257 25.93 8.14 -10.31
N LEU A 258 25.11 7.39 -11.04
CA LEU A 258 25.51 6.10 -11.62
C LEU A 258 26.68 6.25 -12.61
N ARG A 259 26.63 7.26 -13.47
CA ARG A 259 27.66 7.46 -14.51
C ARG A 259 28.90 8.19 -14.01
N GLN A 260 28.71 9.30 -13.32
CA GLN A 260 29.81 10.22 -12.99
C GLN A 260 30.56 9.79 -11.73
N LYS A 261 29.84 9.33 -10.70
CA LYS A 261 30.46 8.92 -9.43
C LYS A 261 30.91 7.46 -9.44
N TYR A 262 30.11 6.56 -10.02
CA TYR A 262 30.38 5.12 -10.00
C TYR A 262 30.81 4.51 -11.33
N GLY A 263 30.86 5.29 -12.41
CA GLY A 263 31.37 4.83 -13.70
C GLY A 263 30.55 3.72 -14.36
N LEU A 264 29.28 3.54 -13.97
CA LEU A 264 28.43 2.50 -14.54
C LEU A 264 28.02 2.86 -15.97
N ILE A 265 27.93 1.83 -16.81
CA ILE A 265 27.65 1.98 -18.24
C ILE A 265 26.16 1.73 -18.47
N PRO A 266 25.43 2.61 -19.19
CA PRO A 266 24.06 2.31 -19.57
C PRO A 266 24.02 1.07 -20.47
N GLU A 267 23.22 0.08 -20.11
CA GLU A 267 23.00 -1.06 -21.00
C GLU A 267 22.19 -0.58 -22.21
N SER A 268 22.73 -0.80 -23.41
CA SER A 268 22.01 -0.47 -24.64
C SER A 268 20.85 -1.45 -24.78
N SER A 269 19.62 -0.92 -24.74
CA SER A 269 18.38 -1.66 -24.97
C SER A 269 18.34 -2.32 -26.34
#